data_AF-A0A164P2K8-F1
#
_entry.id   AF-A0A164P2K8-F1
#
_cell.length_a   1.000
_cell.length_b   1.000
_cell.length_c   1.000
_cell.angle_alpha   90.00
_cell.angle_beta   90.00
_cell.angle_gamma   90.00
#
_symmetry.space_group_name_H-M   'P 1'
#
loop_
_entity.id
_entity.type
_entity.pdbx_description
1 polymer ?
#
loop_
_entity_poly.entity_id
_entity_poly.type
_entity_poly.pdbx_seq_one_letter_code
_entity_poly.pdbx_strand_id
1 'polypeptide(L)'
;MASLDDVNVLSMEIDSLPKVAVVESASVMDILLRYIYPAVRPSFDSLETIMPALAAADKYIMSTVVNDLEDAILAGDFVEKEPLRLYMLGTRYYLPKLKKAAFKGAVYSTTQSLTPYQAATESAWFSFEEFYKLKFFATYRVAKCKGVLSRETRKVHRRVCDCIKRQRAARLDVPPEA
;
A
#
# COMPACT_ATOMS: atom_id res chain seq x y z
N MET A 1 59.19 20.26 27.81
CA MET A 1 57.89 19.55 27.65
C MET A 1 56.84 20.51 28.17
N ALA A 2 56.12 21.19 27.27
CA ALA A 2 55.03 22.08 27.67
C ALA A 2 53.84 21.22 28.14
N SER A 3 53.20 21.60 29.26
CA SER A 3 52.05 20.89 29.81
C SER A 3 50.87 20.99 28.85
N LEU A 4 50.05 19.94 28.77
CA LEU A 4 48.79 19.95 28.01
C LEU A 4 47.76 20.96 28.56
N ASP A 5 48.02 21.52 29.74
CA ASP A 5 47.17 22.55 30.36
C ASP A 5 47.36 23.94 29.73
N ASP A 6 48.42 24.16 28.97
CA ASP A 6 48.70 25.44 28.28
C ASP A 6 48.06 25.53 26.88
N VAL A 7 47.36 24.48 26.43
CA VAL A 7 46.52 24.59 25.25
C VAL A 7 45.33 25.44 25.67
N ASN A 8 45.33 26.69 25.22
CA ASN A 8 44.19 27.60 25.21
C ASN A 8 42.94 26.81 24.78
N VAL A 9 42.24 26.25 25.76
CA VAL A 9 40.89 25.74 25.57
C VAL A 9 40.15 27.02 25.27
N LEU A 10 39.98 27.30 23.99
CA LEU A 10 38.92 28.15 23.51
C LEU A 10 37.68 27.54 24.14
N SER A 11 37.31 28.04 25.32
CA SER A 11 36.00 27.87 25.89
C SER A 11 35.11 28.49 24.84
N MET A 12 34.65 27.67 23.90
CA MET A 12 33.45 27.95 23.15
C MET A 12 32.41 28.15 24.24
N GLU A 13 32.13 29.41 24.57
CA GLU A 13 30.83 29.76 25.08
C GLU A 13 29.86 29.23 24.04
N ILE A 14 29.28 28.05 24.32
CA ILE A 14 28.24 27.48 23.49
C ILE A 14 27.06 28.41 23.71
N ASP A 15 27.03 29.50 22.93
CA ASP A 15 25.93 30.44 22.83
C ASP A 15 24.71 29.68 22.29
N SER A 16 24.08 28.92 23.18
CA SER A 16 22.99 27.97 22.93
C SER A 16 23.31 26.85 21.93
N LEU A 17 22.93 25.61 22.27
CA LEU A 17 23.00 24.47 21.35
C LEU A 17 22.35 24.82 20.00
N PRO A 18 22.91 24.40 18.85
CA PRO A 18 22.32 24.68 17.54
C PRO A 18 20.91 24.09 17.48
N LYS A 19 19.92 24.94 17.21
CA LYS A 19 18.50 24.56 17.11
C LYS A 19 18.10 24.47 15.65
N VAL A 20 17.57 23.31 15.24
CA VAL A 20 16.97 23.11 13.93
C VAL A 20 15.45 23.00 14.12
N ALA A 21 14.71 23.94 13.52
CA ALA A 21 13.26 23.88 13.51
C ALA A 21 12.78 22.90 12.43
N VAL A 22 11.88 21.98 12.81
CA VAL A 22 11.25 21.01 11.90
C VAL A 22 9.73 21.19 11.95
N VAL A 23 9.06 20.87 10.84
CA VAL A 23 7.60 21.00 10.68
C VAL A 23 6.87 19.73 11.17
N GLU A 24 7.62 18.64 11.23
CA GLU A 24 7.20 17.28 11.50
C GLU A 24 6.89 17.11 12.99
N SER A 25 5.90 16.28 13.30
CA SER A 25 5.55 15.99 14.69
C SER A 25 6.67 15.22 15.40
N ALA A 26 6.69 15.30 16.73
CA ALA A 26 7.64 14.55 17.55
C ALA A 26 7.57 13.02 17.27
N SER A 27 6.38 12.48 17.01
CA SER A 27 6.20 11.05 16.66
C SER A 27 6.84 10.68 15.32
N VAL A 28 6.73 11.55 14.30
CA VAL A 28 7.35 11.31 12.99
C VAL A 28 8.86 11.38 13.12
N MET A 29 9.38 12.37 13.85
CA MET A 29 10.82 12.48 14.09
C MET A 29 11.35 11.31 14.91
N ASP A 30 10.63 10.80 15.92
CA ASP A 30 11.03 9.59 16.66
C ASP A 30 11.20 8.40 15.71
N ILE A 31 10.24 8.17 14.81
CA ILE A 31 10.33 7.11 13.80
C ILE A 31 11.58 7.29 12.94
N LEU A 32 11.77 8.47 12.33
CA LEU A 32 12.91 8.72 11.45
C LEU A 32 14.26 8.56 12.17
N LEU A 33 14.37 9.13 13.37
CA LEU A 33 15.58 9.05 14.18
C LEU A 33 15.92 7.61 14.54
N ARG A 34 14.92 6.78 14.88
CA ARG A 34 15.13 5.36 15.17
C ARG A 34 15.50 4.52 13.95
N TYR A 35 15.23 5.02 12.74
CA TYR A 35 15.67 4.38 11.51
C TYR A 35 17.12 4.75 11.14
N ILE A 36 17.58 5.97 11.45
CA ILE A 36 18.94 6.41 11.13
C ILE A 36 19.97 6.15 12.24
N TYR A 37 19.53 6.00 13.49
CA TYR A 37 20.37 5.64 14.63
C TYR A 37 20.25 4.15 14.96
N PRO A 38 21.24 3.55 15.65
CA PRO A 38 21.20 2.15 16.09
C PRO A 38 20.24 1.99 17.29
N ALA A 39 18.95 2.19 17.03
CA ALA A 39 17.87 2.06 17.99
C ALA A 39 16.91 0.94 17.55
N VAL A 40 16.06 0.51 18.47
CA VAL A 40 15.00 -0.47 18.18
C VAL A 40 14.06 0.12 17.13
N ARG A 41 13.74 -0.61 16.06
CA ARG A 41 12.79 -0.13 15.05
C ARG A 41 11.37 -0.08 15.63
N PRO A 42 10.58 0.96 15.36
CA PRO A 42 9.19 1.02 15.79
C PRO A 42 8.35 -0.02 15.03
N SER A 43 7.36 -0.60 15.72
CA SER A 43 6.30 -1.38 15.10
C SER A 43 5.18 -0.47 14.62
N PHE A 44 4.46 -0.91 13.59
CA PHE A 44 3.36 -0.15 13.03
C PHE A 44 2.08 -0.96 13.02
N ASP A 45 1.03 -0.41 13.63
CA ASP A 45 -0.29 -1.05 13.68
C ASP A 45 -1.23 -0.52 12.59
N SER A 46 -0.95 0.66 12.04
CA SER A 46 -1.78 1.33 11.05
C SER A 46 -0.98 2.08 9.99
N LEU A 47 -1.51 2.12 8.77
CA LEU A 47 -0.89 2.84 7.66
C LEU A 47 -0.81 4.36 7.92
N GLU A 48 -1.76 4.91 8.69
CA GLU A 48 -1.81 6.32 9.06
C GLU A 48 -0.61 6.76 9.93
N THR A 49 0.04 5.82 10.63
CA THR A 49 1.28 6.11 11.37
C THR A 49 2.52 6.09 10.48
N ILE A 50 2.53 5.24 9.45
CA ILE A 50 3.67 5.08 8.53
C ILE A 50 3.71 6.20 7.49
N MET A 51 2.54 6.59 6.95
CA MET A 51 2.45 7.55 5.85
C MET A 51 3.13 8.90 6.13
N PRO A 52 2.96 9.54 7.31
CA PRO A 52 3.66 10.77 7.64
C PRO A 52 5.19 10.59 7.73
N ALA A 53 5.65 9.46 8.28
CA ALA A 53 7.08 9.14 8.33
C ALA A 53 7.66 8.93 6.93
N LEU A 54 6.93 8.26 6.05
CA LEU A 54 7.36 8.02 4.68
C LEU A 54 7.40 9.33 3.87
N ALA A 55 6.43 10.23 4.07
CA ALA A 55 6.43 11.57 3.48
C ALA A 55 7.62 12.43 3.96
N ALA A 56 7.93 12.37 5.26
CA ALA A 56 9.06 13.10 5.82
C ALA A 56 10.41 12.51 5.39
N ALA A 57 10.53 11.18 5.31
CA ALA A 57 11.71 10.50 4.79
C ALA A 57 11.99 10.90 3.33
N ASP A 58 10.95 10.97 2.49
CA ASP A 58 11.05 11.45 1.11
C ASP A 58 11.47 12.93 1.05
N LYS A 59 10.84 13.80 1.86
CA LYS A 59 11.18 15.24 1.97
C LYS A 59 12.65 15.46 2.34
N TYR A 60 13.19 14.64 3.24
CA TYR A 60 14.59 14.72 3.68
C TYR A 60 15.54 13.87 2.85
N ILE A 61 15.08 13.28 1.75
CA ILE A 61 15.91 12.49 0.82
C ILE A 61 16.58 11.30 1.56
N MET A 62 15.88 10.71 2.52
CA MET A 62 16.32 9.55 3.30
C MET A 62 15.98 8.26 2.55
N SER A 63 16.60 8.03 1.39
CA SER A 63 16.27 6.90 0.50
C SER A 63 16.38 5.52 1.18
N THR A 64 17.35 5.33 2.07
CA THR A 64 17.50 4.11 2.88
C THR A 64 16.30 3.92 3.82
N VAL A 65 15.88 4.97 4.51
CA VAL A 65 14.72 4.93 5.41
C VAL A 65 13.43 4.67 4.64
N VAL A 66 13.26 5.26 3.45
CA VAL A 66 12.11 5.01 2.57
C VAL A 66 12.05 3.53 2.17
N ASN A 67 13.17 2.91 1.81
CA ASN A 67 13.23 1.48 1.49
C ASN A 67 13.00 0.59 2.72
N ASP A 68 13.55 0.95 3.88
CA ASP A 68 13.31 0.20 5.12
C ASP A 68 11.82 0.26 5.53
N LEU A 69 11.17 1.41 5.34
CA LEU A 69 9.73 1.57 5.56
C LEU A 69 8.91 0.76 4.55
N GLU A 70 9.35 0.66 3.29
CA GLU A 70 8.74 -0.24 2.29
C GLU A 70 8.76 -1.69 2.79
N ASP A 71 9.91 -2.15 3.29
CA ASP A 71 10.06 -3.51 3.83
C ASP A 71 9.23 -3.73 5.11
N ALA A 72 9.11 -2.72 5.97
CA ALA A 72 8.24 -2.77 7.15
C ALA A 72 6.74 -2.88 6.79
N ILE A 73 6.29 -2.15 5.74
CA ILE A 73 4.92 -2.27 5.23
C ILE A 73 4.68 -3.68 4.66
N LEU A 74 5.64 -4.21 3.91
CA LEU A 74 5.55 -5.54 3.30
C LEU A 74 5.58 -6.68 4.33
N ALA A 75 6.21 -6.48 5.49
CA ALA A 75 6.25 -7.45 6.57
C ALA A 75 4.92 -7.58 7.33
N GLY A 76 4.03 -6.58 7.24
CA GLY A 76 2.72 -6.61 7.87
C GLY A 76 1.58 -7.03 6.92
N ASP A 77 0.36 -7.05 7.43
CA ASP A 77 -0.83 -7.48 6.68
C ASP A 77 -1.46 -6.36 5.83
N PHE A 78 -0.77 -5.23 5.66
CA PHE A 78 -1.33 -4.04 5.01
C PHE A 78 -1.68 -4.30 3.53
N VAL A 79 -0.88 -5.14 2.84
CA VAL A 79 -1.11 -5.52 1.44
C VAL A 79 -2.45 -6.23 1.25
N GLU A 80 -2.89 -7.01 2.22
CA GLU A 80 -4.15 -7.74 2.14
C GLU A 80 -5.33 -6.85 2.49
N LYS A 81 -5.16 -5.97 3.50
CA LYS A 81 -6.22 -5.09 4.01
C LYS A 81 -6.51 -3.94 3.04
N GLU A 82 -5.48 -3.26 2.55
CA GLU A 82 -5.61 -1.98 1.83
C GLU A 82 -4.74 -1.91 0.56
N PRO A 83 -4.84 -2.90 -0.35
CA PRO A 83 -3.93 -3.01 -1.50
C PRO A 83 -4.02 -1.83 -2.48
N LEU A 84 -5.20 -1.26 -2.69
CA LEU A 84 -5.34 -0.13 -3.61
C LEU A 84 -4.57 1.10 -3.11
N ARG A 85 -4.65 1.39 -1.80
CA ARG A 85 -3.92 2.49 -1.15
C ARG A 85 -2.41 2.28 -1.28
N LEU A 86 -1.94 1.08 -0.97
CA LEU A 86 -0.52 0.73 -1.08
C LEU A 86 0.01 0.78 -2.51
N TYR A 87 -0.81 0.42 -3.50
CA TYR A 87 -0.44 0.55 -4.91
C TYR A 87 -0.22 2.03 -5.30
N MET A 88 -1.10 2.92 -4.82
CA MET A 88 -0.98 4.36 -5.04
C MET A 88 0.24 4.93 -4.32
N LEU A 89 0.47 4.57 -3.05
CA LEU A 89 1.65 4.95 -2.31
C LEU A 89 2.94 4.48 -2.97
N GLY A 90 2.98 3.22 -3.43
CA GLY A 90 4.16 2.70 -4.11
C GLY A 90 4.43 3.35 -5.47
N THR A 91 3.39 3.92 -6.09
CA THR A 91 3.56 4.76 -7.28
C THR A 91 4.11 6.14 -6.92
N ARG A 92 3.58 6.77 -5.86
CA ARG A 92 4.00 8.11 -5.40
C ARG A 92 5.47 8.17 -4.99
N TYR A 93 5.91 7.20 -4.19
CA TYR A 93 7.24 7.19 -3.58
C TYR A 93 8.23 6.28 -4.33
N TYR A 94 7.90 5.87 -5.56
CA TYR A 94 8.74 5.01 -6.38
C TYR A 94 9.19 3.71 -5.67
N LEU A 95 8.25 3.03 -5.00
CA LEU A 95 8.47 1.80 -4.22
C LEU A 95 8.05 0.56 -5.03
N PRO A 96 8.98 -0.07 -5.78
CA PRO A 96 8.61 -1.11 -6.75
C PRO A 96 8.19 -2.43 -6.09
N LYS A 97 8.72 -2.79 -4.91
CA LYS A 97 8.38 -4.03 -4.22
C LYS A 97 6.94 -3.94 -3.73
N LEU A 98 6.59 -2.81 -3.11
CA LEU A 98 5.26 -2.51 -2.61
C LEU A 98 4.24 -2.45 -3.75
N LYS A 99 4.56 -1.71 -4.81
CA LYS A 99 3.68 -1.62 -5.99
C LYS A 99 3.41 -2.99 -6.60
N LYS A 100 4.43 -3.85 -6.70
CA LYS A 100 4.31 -5.22 -7.22
C LYS A 100 3.46 -6.09 -6.30
N ALA A 101 3.67 -6.04 -4.99
CA ALA A 101 2.91 -6.83 -4.01
C ALA A 101 1.43 -6.43 -3.99
N ALA A 102 1.16 -5.12 -3.98
CA ALA A 102 -0.18 -4.55 -3.93
C ALA A 102 -0.97 -4.70 -5.25
N PHE A 103 -0.29 -4.86 -6.38
CA PHE A 103 -0.92 -4.84 -7.71
C PHE A 103 -2.07 -5.85 -7.86
N LYS A 104 -1.85 -7.11 -7.48
CA LYS A 104 -2.90 -8.14 -7.56
C LYS A 104 -4.13 -7.72 -6.76
N GLY A 105 -3.89 -7.19 -5.56
CA GLY A 105 -4.88 -6.63 -4.66
C GLY A 105 -5.68 -5.48 -5.26
N ALA A 106 -4.95 -4.52 -5.82
CA ALA A 106 -5.50 -3.31 -6.41
C ALA A 106 -6.42 -3.62 -7.61
N VAL A 107 -6.11 -4.66 -8.39
CA VAL A 107 -6.90 -5.06 -9.58
C VAL A 107 -8.31 -5.53 -9.23
N TYR A 108 -8.54 -6.12 -8.06
CA TYR A 108 -9.89 -6.51 -7.62
C TYR A 108 -10.52 -5.54 -6.63
N SER A 109 -9.77 -4.53 -6.19
CA SER A 109 -10.27 -3.50 -5.29
C SER A 109 -11.18 -2.51 -6.04
N THR A 110 -12.18 -1.99 -5.34
CA THR A 110 -13.06 -0.94 -5.87
C THR A 110 -12.68 0.39 -5.25
N THR A 111 -12.79 1.50 -5.98
CA THR A 111 -12.56 2.84 -5.42
C THR A 111 -13.57 3.20 -4.32
N GLN A 112 -14.71 2.50 -4.27
CA GLN A 112 -15.69 2.60 -3.19
C GLN A 112 -15.16 2.11 -1.83
N SER A 113 -14.03 1.37 -1.80
CA SER A 113 -13.41 0.95 -0.54
C SER A 113 -12.56 2.04 0.11
N LEU A 114 -12.43 3.22 -0.53
CA LEU A 114 -11.71 4.37 0.00
C LEU A 114 -12.69 5.35 0.65
N THR A 115 -12.31 5.92 1.79
CA THR A 115 -13.04 7.08 2.35
C THR A 115 -12.88 8.29 1.43
N PRO A 116 -13.81 9.27 1.44
CA PRO A 116 -13.68 10.48 0.63
C PRO A 116 -12.37 11.24 0.85
N TYR A 117 -11.87 11.24 2.09
CA TYR A 117 -10.57 11.83 2.44
C TYR A 117 -9.41 11.09 1.78
N GLN A 118 -9.37 9.76 1.90
CA GLN A 118 -8.34 8.92 1.27
C GLN A 118 -8.39 9.01 -0.26
N ALA A 119 -9.59 9.01 -0.83
CA ALA A 119 -9.75 9.21 -2.27
C ALA A 119 -9.16 10.57 -2.67
N ALA A 120 -9.49 11.67 -1.98
CA ALA A 120 -8.96 12.99 -2.31
C ALA A 120 -7.43 13.09 -2.16
N THR A 121 -6.88 12.57 -1.05
CA THR A 121 -5.44 12.66 -0.79
C THR A 121 -4.64 11.70 -1.64
N GLU A 122 -5.05 10.43 -1.76
CA GLU A 122 -4.25 9.40 -2.43
C GLU A 122 -4.45 9.36 -3.94
N SER A 123 -5.66 9.67 -4.44
CA SER A 123 -5.90 9.73 -5.89
C SER A 123 -5.18 10.90 -6.57
N ALA A 124 -4.80 11.94 -5.81
CA ALA A 124 -3.99 13.04 -6.34
C ALA A 124 -2.66 12.58 -6.92
N TRP A 125 -2.10 11.47 -6.41
CA TRP A 125 -0.81 10.91 -6.84
C TRP A 125 -0.97 9.80 -7.86
N PHE A 126 -2.21 9.51 -8.26
CA PHE A 126 -2.54 8.41 -9.12
C PHE A 126 -2.69 8.88 -10.56
N SER A 127 -1.71 8.54 -11.41
CA SER A 127 -1.76 8.94 -12.81
C SER A 127 -2.89 8.23 -13.56
N PHE A 128 -3.38 8.87 -14.62
CA PHE A 128 -4.39 8.27 -15.51
C PHE A 128 -3.89 6.95 -16.12
N GLU A 129 -2.60 6.85 -16.43
CA GLU A 129 -1.97 5.63 -16.93
C GLU A 129 -2.13 4.48 -15.92
N GLU A 130 -1.84 4.72 -14.64
CA GLU A 130 -1.95 3.72 -13.60
C GLU A 130 -3.41 3.29 -13.37
N PHE A 131 -4.35 4.24 -13.46
CA PHE A 131 -5.79 3.92 -13.45
C PHE A 131 -6.18 2.98 -14.59
N TYR A 132 -5.77 3.33 -15.82
CA TYR A 132 -6.09 2.52 -16.99
C TYR A 132 -5.45 1.16 -16.93
N LYS A 133 -4.24 1.05 -16.40
CA LYS A 133 -3.57 -0.23 -16.16
C LYS A 133 -4.40 -1.12 -15.22
N LEU A 134 -4.79 -0.62 -14.05
CA LEU A 134 -5.64 -1.39 -13.13
C LEU A 134 -6.98 -1.76 -13.77
N LYS A 135 -7.65 -0.82 -14.44
CA LYS A 135 -8.92 -1.06 -15.14
C LYS A 135 -8.79 -2.12 -16.24
N PHE A 136 -7.71 -2.06 -17.03
CA PHE A 136 -7.42 -3.04 -18.07
C PHE A 136 -7.26 -4.44 -17.49
N PHE A 137 -6.45 -4.61 -16.44
CA PHE A 137 -6.27 -5.92 -15.83
C PHE A 137 -7.52 -6.41 -15.10
N ALA A 138 -8.35 -5.51 -14.55
CA ALA A 138 -9.63 -5.86 -13.96
C ALA A 138 -10.60 -6.42 -15.02
N THR A 139 -10.75 -5.75 -16.16
CA THR A 139 -11.62 -6.23 -17.26
C THR A 139 -11.07 -7.50 -17.90
N TYR A 140 -9.76 -7.57 -18.12
CA TYR A 140 -9.08 -8.75 -18.64
C TYR A 140 -9.31 -9.97 -17.75
N ARG A 141 -9.15 -9.80 -16.42
CA ARG A 141 -9.42 -10.86 -15.43
C ARG A 141 -10.87 -11.32 -15.53
N VAL A 142 -11.84 -10.41 -15.56
CA VAL A 142 -13.27 -10.76 -15.68
C VAL A 142 -13.53 -11.56 -16.95
N ALA A 143 -12.97 -11.15 -18.09
CA ALA A 143 -13.10 -11.88 -19.35
C ALA A 143 -12.54 -13.31 -19.26
N LYS A 144 -11.35 -13.48 -18.65
CA LYS A 144 -10.74 -14.80 -18.42
C LYS A 144 -11.55 -15.65 -17.46
N CYS A 145 -12.01 -15.09 -16.34
CA CYS A 145 -12.87 -15.77 -15.37
C CYS A 145 -14.17 -16.26 -16.02
N LYS A 146 -14.81 -15.42 -16.85
CA LYS A 146 -16.00 -15.82 -17.64
C LYS A 146 -15.69 -17.02 -18.53
N GLY A 147 -14.56 -17.00 -19.24
CA GLY A 147 -14.14 -18.14 -20.08
C GLY A 147 -13.94 -19.45 -19.28
N VAL A 148 -13.30 -19.38 -18.12
CA VAL A 148 -13.11 -20.54 -17.23
C VAL A 148 -14.46 -21.04 -16.71
N LEU A 149 -15.32 -20.15 -16.19
CA LEU A 149 -16.65 -20.48 -15.69
C LEU A 149 -17.54 -21.10 -16.78
N SER A 150 -17.54 -20.56 -18.00
CA SER A 150 -18.29 -21.12 -19.12
C SER A 150 -17.80 -22.52 -19.52
N ARG A 151 -16.48 -22.78 -19.43
CA ARG A 151 -15.92 -24.11 -19.71
C ARG A 151 -16.32 -25.13 -18.64
N GLU A 152 -16.20 -24.77 -17.37
CA GLU A 152 -16.54 -25.69 -16.27
C GLU A 152 -18.06 -25.94 -16.19
N THR A 153 -18.90 -24.92 -16.39
CA THR A 153 -20.37 -25.10 -16.44
C THR A 153 -20.79 -26.01 -17.59
N ARG A 154 -20.20 -25.88 -18.80
CA ARG A 154 -20.46 -26.81 -19.92
C ARG A 154 -20.11 -28.26 -19.60
N LYS A 155 -18.99 -28.52 -18.90
CA LYS A 155 -18.62 -29.87 -18.47
C LYS A 155 -19.64 -30.46 -17.51
N VAL A 156 -20.10 -29.67 -16.53
CA VAL A 156 -21.15 -30.08 -15.59
C VAL A 156 -22.42 -30.42 -16.36
N HIS A 157 -22.92 -29.52 -17.22
CA HIS A 157 -24.13 -29.75 -18.01
C HIS A 157 -24.07 -30.98 -18.93
N ARG A 158 -22.90 -31.34 -19.47
CA ARG A 158 -22.73 -32.59 -20.23
C ARG A 158 -22.82 -33.85 -19.36
N ARG A 159 -22.46 -33.78 -18.08
CA ARG A 159 -22.56 -34.89 -17.12
C ARG A 159 -23.92 -35.00 -16.46
N VAL A 160 -24.83 -34.05 -16.72
CA VAL A 160 -26.20 -34.10 -16.21
C VAL A 160 -26.99 -35.07 -17.10
N CYS A 161 -27.52 -36.13 -16.47
CA CYS A 161 -28.47 -37.06 -17.09
C CYS A 161 -29.66 -36.30 -17.70
N ASP A 162 -30.17 -36.78 -18.85
CA ASP A 162 -31.29 -36.14 -19.55
C ASP A 162 -32.56 -36.01 -18.68
N CYS A 163 -32.74 -36.87 -17.68
CA CYS A 163 -33.82 -36.76 -16.69
C CYS A 163 -33.76 -35.44 -15.91
N ILE A 164 -32.57 -35.04 -15.45
CA ILE A 164 -32.37 -33.79 -14.70
C ILE A 164 -32.50 -32.57 -15.64
N LYS A 165 -32.09 -32.69 -16.91
CA LYS A 165 -32.31 -31.64 -17.91
C LYS A 165 -33.80 -31.39 -18.13
N ARG A 166 -34.59 -32.46 -18.32
CA ARG A 166 -36.06 -32.37 -18.46
C ARG A 166 -36.73 -31.77 -17.24
N GLN A 167 -36.34 -32.18 -16.02
CA GLN A 167 -36.89 -31.61 -14.77
C GLN A 167 -36.59 -30.12 -14.62
N ARG A 168 -35.39 -29.67 -15.01
CA ARG A 168 -35.01 -28.25 -14.95
C ARG A 168 -35.77 -27.40 -15.97
N ALA A 169 -35.96 -27.90 -17.19
CA ALA A 169 -36.76 -27.23 -18.21
C ALA A 169 -38.22 -27.08 -17.75
N ALA A 170 -38.82 -28.16 -17.26
CA ALA A 170 -40.18 -28.15 -16.73
C ALA A 170 -40.35 -27.15 -15.56
N ARG A 171 -39.33 -26.96 -14.71
CA ARG A 171 -39.36 -25.94 -13.63
C ARG A 171 -39.22 -24.50 -14.12
N LEU A 172 -38.54 -24.26 -15.23
CA LEU A 172 -38.38 -22.92 -15.81
C LEU A 172 -39.62 -22.49 -16.60
N ASP A 173 -40.39 -23.44 -17.11
CA ASP A 173 -41.65 -23.20 -17.82
C ASP A 173 -42.86 -23.05 -16.87
N VAL A 174 -42.68 -23.27 -15.56
CA VAL A 174 -43.72 -23.00 -14.57
C VAL A 174 -43.77 -21.49 -14.34
N PRO A 175 -44.89 -20.81 -14.65
CA PRO A 175 -45.04 -19.40 -14.35
C PRO A 175 -44.92 -19.17 -12.84
N PRO A 176 -44.33 -18.05 -12.40
CA PRO A 176 -44.29 -17.74 -10.96
C PRO A 176 -45.73 -17.72 -10.43
N GLU A 177 -45.98 -18.45 -9.34
CA GLU A 177 -47.28 -18.46 -8.66
C GLU A 177 -47.71 -17.01 -8.37
N ALA A 178 -48.89 -16.65 -8.86
CA ALA A 178 -49.48 -15.31 -8.81
C ALA A 178 -49.95 -14.94 -7.39
#